data_AF-A0AB33WS55-F1
#
_entry.id   AF-A0AB33WS55-F1
#
_cell.length_a   1.000
_cell.length_b   1.000
_cell.length_c   1.000
_cell.angle_alpha   90.00
_cell.angle_beta   90.00
_cell.angle_gamma   90.00
#
_symmetry.space_group_name_H-M   'P 1'
#
loop_
_entity.id
_entity.type
_entity.pdbx_description
1 polymer ?
#
loop_
_entity_poly.entity_id
_entity_poly.type
_entity_poly.pdbx_seq_one_letter_code
_entity_poly.pdbx_strand_id
1 'polypeptide(L)'
;MNTPTQNLQQIARAALNELETCKQTLWQMEALFISIKKLGFDTAAENLVGLGASVCGDIGILTSDNLDSLEARYCEAISAPQNTQPEIVSRHEGEVRHG
;
A
#
# COMPACT_ATOMS: atom_id res chain seq x y z
N MET A 1 -8.60 -2.28 -26.46
CA MET A 1 -9.13 -1.24 -25.55
C MET A 1 -8.98 -1.77 -24.14
N ASN A 2 -8.13 -1.15 -23.31
CA ASN A 2 -8.01 -1.51 -21.89
C ASN A 2 -9.30 -1.08 -21.18
N THR A 3 -9.90 -1.97 -20.40
CA THR A 3 -11.08 -1.63 -19.62
C THR A 3 -10.69 -0.72 -18.44
N PRO A 4 -11.56 0.18 -17.96
CA PRO A 4 -11.28 1.05 -16.82
C PRO A 4 -10.74 0.30 -15.59
N THR A 5 -11.21 -0.93 -15.37
CA THR A 5 -10.78 -1.83 -14.30
C THR A 5 -9.32 -2.27 -14.45
N GLN A 6 -8.84 -2.54 -15.67
CA GLN A 6 -7.43 -2.87 -15.91
C GLN A 6 -6.51 -1.67 -15.61
N ASN A 7 -6.97 -0.45 -15.88
CA ASN A 7 -6.21 0.76 -15.60
C ASN A 7 -6.04 0.98 -14.07
N LEU A 8 -7.12 0.80 -13.30
CA LEU A 8 -7.07 0.90 -11.83
C LEU A 8 -6.18 -0.17 -11.19
N GLN A 9 -6.21 -1.41 -11.68
CA GLN A 9 -5.33 -2.47 -11.18
C GLN A 9 -3.84 -2.17 -11.42
N GLN A 10 -3.51 -1.59 -12.58
CA GLN A 10 -2.15 -1.18 -12.92
C GLN A 10 -1.66 -0.03 -12.02
N ILE A 11 -2.52 0.96 -11.77
CA ILE A 11 -2.21 2.07 -10.85
C ILE A 11 -1.98 1.54 -9.43
N ALA A 12 -2.87 0.68 -8.93
CA ALA A 12 -2.72 0.09 -7.60
C ALA A 12 -1.42 -0.72 -7.46
N ARG A 13 -1.05 -1.50 -8.49
CA ARG A 13 0.22 -2.25 -8.48
C ARG A 13 1.44 -1.33 -8.52
N ALA A 14 1.38 -0.24 -9.29
CA ALA A 14 2.46 0.75 -9.32
C ALA A 14 2.65 1.41 -7.94
N ALA A 15 1.56 1.80 -7.28
CA ALA A 15 1.60 2.38 -5.94
C ALA A 15 2.19 1.41 -4.90
N LEU A 16 1.83 0.12 -4.95
CA LEU A 16 2.44 -0.90 -4.08
C LEU A 16 3.95 -1.03 -4.30
N ASN A 17 4.41 -1.01 -5.55
CA ASN A 17 5.84 -1.07 -5.86
C ASN A 17 6.60 0.17 -5.36
N GLU A 18 6.01 1.36 -5.47
CA GLU A 18 6.60 2.60 -4.94
C GLU A 18 6.71 2.56 -3.41
N LEU A 19 5.68 2.08 -2.71
CA LEU A 19 5.71 1.90 -1.26
C LEU A 19 6.76 0.88 -0.82
N GLU A 20 6.91 -0.23 -1.55
CA GLU A 20 7.98 -1.21 -1.30
C GLU A 20 9.36 -0.57 -1.44
N THR A 21 9.54 0.28 -2.46
CA THR A 21 10.79 1.03 -2.67
C THR A 21 11.08 1.99 -1.51
N CYS A 22 10.05 2.68 -1.01
CA CYS A 22 10.17 3.56 0.16
C CYS A 22 10.61 2.78 1.41
N LYS A 23 10.01 1.62 1.67
CA LYS A 23 10.39 0.71 2.76
C LYS A 23 11.87 0.33 2.69
N GLN A 24 12.34 -0.10 1.51
CA GLN A 24 13.74 -0.48 1.30
C GLN A 24 14.69 0.70 1.56
N THR A 25 14.30 1.91 1.14
CA THR A 25 15.09 3.13 1.37
C THR A 25 15.23 3.44 2.86
N LEU A 26 14.16 3.26 3.65
CA LEU A 26 14.20 3.45 5.10
C LEU A 26 15.16 2.48 5.79
N TRP A 27 15.14 1.20 5.42
CA TRP A 27 16.10 0.21 5.95
C TRP A 27 17.54 0.52 5.58
N GLN A 28 17.79 1.02 4.36
CA GLN A 28 19.12 1.46 3.95
C GLN A 28 19.61 2.67 4.78
N MET A 29 18.72 3.62 5.05
CA MET A 29 19.03 4.77 5.91
C MET A 29 19.33 4.34 7.34
N GLU A 30 18.54 3.43 7.91
CA GLU A 30 18.81 2.85 9.24
C GLU A 30 20.20 2.20 9.28
N ALA A 31 20.52 1.35 8.30
CA ALA A 31 21.82 0.68 8.21
C ALA A 31 22.97 1.68 8.06
N LEU A 32 22.77 2.76 7.30
CA LEU A 32 23.74 3.84 7.15
C LEU A 32 23.98 4.53 8.50
N PHE A 33 22.93 4.91 9.23
CA PHE A 33 23.06 5.52 10.55
C PHE A 33 23.77 4.58 11.54
N ILE A 34 23.42 3.30 11.58
CA ILE A 34 24.13 2.31 12.43
C ILE A 34 25.62 2.22 12.06
N SER A 35 25.95 2.29 10.77
CA SER A 35 27.33 2.25 10.29
C SER A 35 28.10 3.51 10.66
N ILE A 36 27.47 4.68 10.52
CA ILE A 36 28.03 5.98 10.95
C ILE A 36 28.31 5.97 12.46
N LYS A 37 27.39 5.43 13.27
CA LYS A 37 27.59 5.32 14.73
C LYS A 37 28.87 4.55 15.09
N LYS A 38 29.24 3.54 14.30
CA LYS A 38 30.45 2.73 14.53
C LYS A 38 31.76 3.46 14.21
N LEU A 39 31.72 4.60 13.51
CA LEU A 39 32.91 5.38 13.15
C LEU A 39 33.41 6.29 14.27
N GLY A 40 32.63 6.47 15.35
CA GLY A 40 33.03 7.23 16.54
C GLY A 40 33.07 8.75 16.30
N PHE A 41 31.92 9.40 16.45
CA PHE A 41 31.78 10.86 16.35
C PHE A 41 31.72 11.51 17.74
N ASP A 42 31.67 12.85 17.80
CA ASP A 42 31.33 13.51 19.06
C ASP A 42 29.92 13.12 19.56
N THR A 43 29.66 13.33 20.85
CA THR A 43 28.42 12.89 21.50
C THR A 43 27.15 13.46 20.87
N ALA A 44 27.19 14.66 20.30
CA ALA A 44 26.02 15.28 19.67
C ALA A 44 25.69 14.62 18.33
N ALA A 45 26.71 14.35 17.52
CA ALA A 45 26.59 13.61 16.27
C ALA A 45 26.16 12.15 16.51
N GLU A 46 26.69 11.48 17.53
CA GLU A 46 26.28 10.11 17.88
C GLU A 46 24.80 10.01 18.27
N ASN A 47 24.28 10.98 19.02
CA ASN A 47 22.87 11.03 19.41
C ASN A 47 21.95 11.25 18.20
N LEU A 48 22.31 12.18 17.31
CA LEU A 48 21.57 12.43 16.07
C LEU A 48 21.54 11.20 15.17
N VAL A 49 22.66 10.51 15.06
CA VAL A 49 22.78 9.27 14.27
C VAL A 49 21.95 8.15 14.89
N GLY A 50 21.98 7.99 16.22
CA GLY A 50 21.14 7.02 16.92
C GLY A 50 19.64 7.27 16.74
N LEU A 51 19.21 8.53 16.82
CA LEU A 51 17.82 8.93 16.56
C LEU A 51 17.44 8.65 15.10
N GLY A 52 18.31 8.98 14.14
CA GLY A 52 18.09 8.69 12.73
C GLY A 52 17.87 7.20 12.45
N ALA A 53 18.70 6.33 13.04
CA ALA A 53 18.53 4.88 12.93
C ALA A 53 17.17 4.42 13.47
N SER A 54 16.82 4.83 14.70
CA SER A 54 15.56 4.44 15.34
C SER A 54 14.34 4.88 14.54
N VAL A 55 14.30 6.14 14.10
CA VAL A 55 13.18 6.67 13.33
C VAL A 55 13.03 5.94 12.00
N CYS A 56 14.13 5.68 11.29
CA CYS A 56 14.08 4.92 10.04
C CYS A 56 13.60 3.48 10.25
N GLY A 57 14.05 2.80 11.30
CA GLY A 57 13.61 1.45 11.66
C GLY A 57 12.12 1.41 12.00
N ASP A 58 11.65 2.31 12.86
CA ASP A 58 10.23 2.38 13.28
C ASP A 58 9.30 2.63 12.10
N ILE A 59 9.65 3.58 11.23
CA ILE A 59 8.87 3.85 10.01
C ILE A 59 8.94 2.64 9.07
N GLY A 60 10.09 1.98 8.93
CA GLY A 60 10.26 0.78 8.12
C GLY A 60 9.33 -0.36 8.56
N ILE A 61 9.22 -0.62 9.87
CA ILE A 61 8.32 -1.64 10.44
C ILE A 61 6.86 -1.28 10.19
N LEU A 62 6.45 -0.05 10.54
CA LEU A 62 5.07 0.42 10.30
C LEU A 62 4.70 0.36 8.81
N THR A 63 5.65 0.63 7.93
CA THR A 63 5.43 0.53 6.47
C THR A 63 5.29 -0.92 6.05
N SER A 64 6.08 -1.85 6.61
CA SER A 64 5.99 -3.28 6.29
C SER A 64 4.63 -3.87 6.67
N ASP A 65 4.18 -3.68 7.92
CA ASP A 65 2.91 -4.24 8.39
C ASP A 65 1.72 -3.73 7.56
N ASN A 66 1.74 -2.45 7.21
CA ASN A 66 0.70 -1.83 6.39
C ASN A 66 0.76 -2.29 4.93
N LEU A 67 1.96 -2.48 4.38
CA LEU A 67 2.15 -2.93 3.00
C LEU A 67 1.71 -4.38 2.81
N ASP A 68 2.05 -5.28 3.75
CA ASP A 68 1.62 -6.67 3.73
C ASP A 68 0.08 -6.78 3.80
N SER A 69 -0.54 -5.99 4.68
CA SER A 69 -2.00 -5.89 4.80
C SER A 69 -2.65 -5.33 3.52
N LEU A 70 -2.04 -4.31 2.92
CA LEU A 70 -2.55 -3.70 1.69
C LEU A 70 -2.41 -4.63 0.48
N GLU A 71 -1.30 -5.37 0.37
CA GLU A 71 -1.10 -6.37 -0.68
C GLU A 71 -2.08 -7.53 -0.53
N ALA A 72 -2.35 -8.00 0.70
CA ALA A 72 -3.38 -9.02 0.96
C ALA A 72 -4.77 -8.56 0.47
N ARG A 73 -5.18 -7.34 0.83
CA ARG A 73 -6.46 -6.75 0.38
C ARG A 73 -6.52 -6.55 -1.14
N TYR A 74 -5.40 -6.18 -1.77
CA TYR A 74 -5.32 -6.10 -3.23
C TYR A 74 -5.52 -7.47 -3.86
N CYS A 75 -4.85 -8.51 -3.35
CA CYS A 75 -4.98 -9.89 -3.81
C CYS A 75 -6.42 -10.43 -3.65
N GLU A 76 -7.09 -10.12 -2.55
CA GLU A 76 -8.50 -10.44 -2.35
C GLU A 76 -9.39 -9.73 -3.38
N ALA A 77 -9.17 -8.43 -3.61
CA ALA A 77 -9.96 -7.63 -4.53
C ALA A 77 -9.84 -8.08 -6.00
N ILE A 78 -8.66 -8.56 -6.44
CA ILE A 78 -8.47 -9.11 -7.79
C ILE A 78 -9.02 -10.55 -7.92
N SER A 79 -9.11 -11.29 -6.82
CA SER A 79 -9.56 -12.68 -6.78
C SER A 79 -11.07 -12.81 -6.56
N ALA A 80 -11.73 -11.74 -6.07
CA ALA A 80 -13.17 -11.70 -5.90
C ALA A 80 -13.88 -11.84 -7.28
N PRO A 81 -14.85 -12.75 -7.43
CA PRO A 81 -15.62 -12.86 -8.66
C PRO A 81 -16.36 -11.54 -8.92
N GLN A 82 -16.31 -11.03 -10.15
CA GLN A 82 -17.01 -9.80 -10.59
C GLN A 82 -18.55 -9.95 -10.63
N ASN A 83 -19.15 -10.60 -9.64
CA ASN A 83 -20.60 -10.76 -9.50
C ASN A 83 -21.22 -9.56 -8.77
N THR A 84 -21.07 -8.38 -9.35
CA THR A 84 -21.98 -7.26 -9.09
C THR A 84 -22.61 -6.87 -10.43
N GLN A 85 -23.46 -7.76 -10.94
CA GLN A 85 -24.55 -7.29 -11.78
C GLN A 85 -25.42 -6.39 -10.89
N PRO A 86 -25.71 -5.13 -11.29
CA PRO A 86 -26.78 -4.39 -10.64
C PRO A 86 -28.05 -5.21 -10.82
N GLU A 87 -28.68 -5.58 -9.70
CA GLU A 87 -30.04 -6.11 -9.70
C GLU A 87 -30.93 -5.03 -10.34
N ILE A 88 -31.12 -5.12 -11.66
CA ILE A 88 -32.17 -4.38 -12.33
C ILE A 88 -33.45 -5.05 -11.83
N VAL A 89 -34.01 -4.49 -10.76
CA VAL A 89 -35.39 -4.76 -10.37
C VAL A 89 -36.26 -4.24 -11.52
N SER A 90 -36.46 -5.08 -12.54
CA SER A 90 -37.49 -4.89 -13.55
C SER A 90 -38.83 -5.02 -12.85
N ARG A 91 -39.28 -3.92 -12.26
CA ARG A 91 -40.67 -3.76 -11.83
C ARG A 91 -41.52 -3.72 -13.09
N HIS A 92 -42.01 -4.90 -13.51
CA HIS A 92 -43.14 -4.99 -14.43
C HIS A 92 -44.36 -4.42 -13.71
N GLU A 93 -44.63 -3.13 -13.91
CA GLU A 93 -45.97 -2.61 -13.66
C GLU A 93 -46.80 -2.94 -14.90
N GLY A 94 -47.67 -3.94 -14.70
CA GLY A 94 -48.58 -4.46 -15.69
C GLY A 94 -49.52 -3.38 -16.20
N GLU A 95 -49.56 -3.28 -17.52
CA GLU A 95 -50.65 -2.70 -18.28
C GLU A 95 -51.95 -3.44 -17.94
N VAL A 96 -52.87 -2.77 -17.24
CA VAL A 96 -54.27 -3.21 -17.15
C VAL A 96 -55.12 -2.17 -17.88
N ARG A 97 -55.25 -2.37 -19.19
CA ARG A 97 -56.45 -1.95 -19.92
C ARG A 97 -57.53 -2.98 -19.61
N HIS A 98 -58.69 -2.53 -19.13
CA HIS A 98 -60.02 -2.98 -19.57
C HIS A 98 -61.12 -2.31 -18.72
N GLY A 99 -62.11 -1.71 -19.41
CA GLY A 99 -63.34 -1.19 -18.82
C GLY A 99 -63.72 0.16 -19.40
#